data_AF-A0A5N9EFS2-F1
#
_entry.id   AF-A0A5N9EFS2-F1
#
_cell.length_a   1.000
_cell.length_b   1.000
_cell.length_c   1.000
_cell.angle_alpha   90.00
_cell.angle_beta   90.00
_cell.angle_gamma   90.00
#
_symmetry.space_group_name_H-M   'P 1'
#
loop_
_entity.id
_entity.type
_entity.pdbx_description
1 polymer ?
#
loop_
_entity_poly.entity_id
_entity_poly.type
_entity_poly.pdbx_seq_one_letter_code
_entity_poly.pdbx_strand_id
1 'polypeptide(L)'
;MAKKRINRCIELLEQGEILYYAGTGELTYENGLEQSKTWADFLITDFEHYSFDVTGLTNFMRGLVDGGPTRSGHRTPTVISTLPSNARTVSEVHANAWQIRQVLSAGVHGILHTHARQADAVRAFVESCRYPFQTLGVGKGLGEGQRGAGGQGLPSEIWGIDSRDYVKVADPW
;
A
#
# COMPACT_ATOMS: atom_id res chain seq x y z
N MET A 1 -21.58 -14.75 4.70
CA MET A 1 -20.10 -14.75 4.81
C MET A 1 -19.63 -13.36 4.46
N ALA A 2 -18.73 -12.75 5.25
CA ALA A 2 -18.16 -11.45 4.90
C ALA A 2 -17.43 -11.54 3.55
N LYS A 3 -17.50 -10.49 2.73
CA LYS A 3 -16.82 -10.43 1.43
C LYS A 3 -15.32 -10.48 1.68
N LYS A 4 -14.62 -11.43 1.05
CA LYS A 4 -13.16 -11.53 1.15
C LYS A 4 -12.52 -10.26 0.57
N ARG A 5 -11.77 -9.52 1.38
CA ARG A 5 -10.98 -8.35 1.00
C ARG A 5 -9.69 -8.84 0.32
N ILE A 6 -9.10 -7.96 -0.49
CA ILE A 6 -7.75 -8.20 -1.05
C ILE A 6 -6.71 -8.03 0.06
N ASN A 7 -6.85 -6.95 0.85
CA ASN A 7 -6.03 -6.66 2.01
C ASN A 7 -6.59 -7.39 3.25
N ARG A 8 -5.90 -8.43 3.70
CA ARG A 8 -6.27 -9.23 4.88
C ARG A 8 -6.32 -8.40 6.16
N CYS A 9 -5.45 -7.40 6.31
CA CYS A 9 -5.44 -6.56 7.51
C CYS A 9 -6.75 -5.79 7.68
N ILE A 10 -7.37 -5.35 6.58
CA ILE A 10 -8.70 -4.73 6.66
C ILE A 10 -9.73 -5.73 7.20
N GLU A 11 -9.72 -6.99 6.75
CA GLU A 11 -10.65 -8.01 7.27
C GLU A 11 -10.51 -8.22 8.78
N LEU A 12 -9.25 -8.32 9.24
CA LEU A 12 -8.93 -8.56 10.64
C LEU A 12 -9.32 -7.34 11.50
N LEU A 13 -9.04 -6.12 11.03
CA LEU A 13 -9.47 -4.89 11.71
C LEU A 13 -10.99 -4.76 11.78
N GLU A 14 -11.71 -5.11 10.71
CA GLU A 14 -13.18 -5.14 10.69
C GLU A 14 -13.76 -6.18 11.67
N GLN A 15 -12.97 -7.20 12.03
CA GLN A 15 -13.32 -8.22 13.05
C GLN A 15 -12.90 -7.81 14.47
N GLY A 16 -12.21 -6.68 14.64
CA GLY A 16 -11.70 -6.21 15.93
C GLY A 16 -10.42 -6.92 16.39
N GLU A 17 -9.71 -7.59 15.50
CA GLU A 17 -8.48 -8.31 15.80
C GLU A 17 -7.26 -7.37 15.91
N ILE A 18 -6.22 -7.84 16.60
CA ILE A 18 -4.92 -7.16 16.71
C ILE A 18 -4.00 -7.69 15.60
N LEU A 19 -3.27 -6.77 14.95
CA LEU A 19 -2.34 -7.12 13.87
C LEU A 19 -0.90 -7.24 14.37
N TYR A 20 -0.19 -8.26 13.90
CA TYR A 20 1.24 -8.44 14.11
C TYR A 20 1.99 -8.28 12.79
N TYR A 21 3.21 -7.72 12.84
CA TYR A 21 4.00 -7.45 11.64
C TYR A 21 5.42 -7.97 11.72
N ALA A 22 6.02 -8.15 10.55
CA ALA A 22 7.45 -8.37 10.37
C ALA A 22 8.01 -7.38 9.33
N GLY A 23 9.31 -7.10 9.40
CA GLY A 23 9.98 -6.31 8.36
C GLY A 23 10.23 -7.16 7.11
N THR A 24 10.29 -6.53 5.94
CA THR A 24 10.62 -7.25 4.69
C THR A 24 12.06 -7.70 4.63
N GLY A 25 13.02 -6.99 5.23
CA GLY A 25 14.44 -7.20 4.92
C GLY A 25 14.74 -6.84 3.47
N GLU A 26 15.62 -7.60 2.81
CA GLU A 26 16.04 -7.35 1.43
C GLU A 26 14.88 -7.45 0.42
N LEU A 27 14.75 -6.47 -0.47
CA LEU A 27 13.66 -6.43 -1.43
C LEU A 27 14.01 -7.21 -2.70
N THR A 28 14.13 -8.53 -2.58
CA THR A 28 14.42 -9.46 -3.69
C THR A 28 13.25 -10.38 -3.98
N TYR A 29 13.23 -10.95 -5.19
CA TYR A 29 12.19 -11.92 -5.58
C TYR A 29 12.25 -13.18 -4.70
N GLU A 30 13.46 -13.68 -4.42
CA GLU A 30 13.71 -14.87 -3.61
C GLU A 30 13.20 -14.69 -2.18
N ASN A 31 13.46 -13.53 -1.57
CA ASN A 31 12.94 -13.22 -0.25
C ASN A 31 11.41 -13.05 -0.26
N GLY A 32 10.84 -12.54 -1.36
CA GLY A 32 9.39 -12.53 -1.57
C GLY A 32 8.79 -13.94 -1.58
N LEU A 33 9.42 -14.90 -2.26
CA LEU A 33 8.98 -16.30 -2.25
C LEU A 33 9.00 -16.88 -0.83
N GLU A 34 10.08 -16.65 -0.08
CA GLU A 34 10.23 -17.14 1.30
C GLU A 34 9.16 -16.56 2.23
N GLN A 35 8.89 -15.26 2.14
CA GLN A 35 7.95 -14.57 3.02
C GLN A 35 6.48 -14.67 2.58
N SER A 36 6.18 -15.27 1.42
CA SER A 36 4.80 -15.49 0.94
C SER A 36 3.91 -16.23 1.94
N LYS A 37 4.53 -17.04 2.81
CA LYS A 37 3.90 -17.79 3.91
C LYS A 37 4.40 -17.33 5.27
N THR A 38 4.68 -16.04 5.43
CA THR A 38 5.00 -15.43 6.72
C THR A 38 3.92 -15.74 7.78
N TRP A 39 4.33 -15.70 9.05
CA TRP A 39 3.41 -15.81 10.18
C TRP A 39 2.69 -14.48 10.46
N ALA A 40 3.28 -13.35 10.05
CA ALA A 40 2.77 -12.01 10.29
C ALA A 40 1.50 -11.71 9.49
N ASP A 41 0.67 -10.80 9.99
CA ASP A 41 -0.53 -10.34 9.28
C ASP A 41 -0.18 -9.39 8.13
N PHE A 42 0.88 -8.60 8.31
CA PHE A 42 1.49 -7.81 7.26
C PHE A 42 3.01 -7.73 7.34
N LEU A 43 3.61 -7.38 6.22
CA LEU A 43 5.02 -7.06 6.09
C LEU A 43 5.17 -5.56 5.91
N ILE A 44 6.20 -4.97 6.51
CA ILE A 44 6.51 -3.55 6.37
C ILE A 44 7.88 -3.32 5.76
N THR A 45 7.93 -2.53 4.69
CA THR A 45 9.21 -2.07 4.10
C THR A 45 9.67 -0.85 4.87
N ASP A 46 10.96 -0.75 5.16
CA ASP A 46 11.55 0.42 5.81
C ASP A 46 12.30 1.28 4.80
N PHE A 47 11.59 2.23 4.18
CA PHE A 47 12.20 3.28 3.36
C PHE A 47 12.42 4.58 4.13
N GLU A 48 12.07 4.64 5.42
CA GLU A 48 12.42 5.78 6.27
C GLU A 48 13.92 5.77 6.57
N HIS A 49 14.46 4.59 6.85
CA HIS A 49 15.86 4.44 7.27
C HIS A 49 16.77 3.83 6.19
N TYR A 50 16.21 3.21 5.14
CA TYR A 50 16.98 2.55 4.09
C TYR A 50 16.65 3.08 2.69
N SER A 51 17.46 2.67 1.71
CA SER A 51 17.36 3.11 0.31
C SER A 51 15.96 2.91 -0.27
N PHE A 52 15.46 3.93 -0.97
CA PHE A 52 14.19 3.88 -1.68
C PHE A 52 14.27 3.02 -2.96
N ASP A 53 14.38 1.70 -2.80
CA ASP A 53 14.49 0.73 -3.88
C ASP A 53 13.12 0.17 -4.32
N VAL A 54 12.44 0.94 -5.16
CA VAL A 54 11.13 0.55 -5.72
C VAL A 54 11.26 -0.61 -6.73
N THR A 55 12.41 -0.76 -7.37
CA THR A 55 12.68 -1.88 -8.28
C THR A 55 12.73 -3.18 -7.48
N GLY A 56 13.50 -3.20 -6.39
CA GLY A 56 13.52 -4.31 -5.45
C GLY A 56 12.13 -4.60 -4.89
N LEU A 57 11.39 -3.57 -4.45
CA LEU A 57 10.03 -3.73 -3.96
C LEU A 57 9.13 -4.45 -4.98
N THR A 58 9.22 -4.07 -6.25
CA THR A 58 8.45 -4.70 -7.33
C THR A 58 8.81 -6.19 -7.50
N ASN A 59 10.10 -6.53 -7.42
CA ASN A 59 10.56 -7.92 -7.49
C ASN A 59 10.10 -8.73 -6.28
N PHE A 60 10.18 -8.14 -5.08
CA PHE A 60 9.68 -8.74 -3.84
C PHE A 60 8.18 -9.03 -3.91
N MET A 61 7.37 -8.07 -4.38
CA MET A 61 5.93 -8.24 -4.55
C MET A 61 5.59 -9.37 -5.54
N ARG A 62 6.36 -9.52 -6.62
CA ARG A 62 6.22 -10.66 -7.56
C ARG A 62 6.54 -12.00 -6.88
N GLY A 63 7.61 -12.05 -6.09
CA GLY A 63 7.95 -13.24 -5.31
C GLY A 63 6.82 -13.64 -4.34
N LEU A 64 6.20 -12.67 -3.67
CA LEU A 64 5.05 -12.96 -2.81
C LEU A 64 3.87 -13.57 -3.56
N VAL A 65 3.60 -13.08 -4.79
CA VAL A 65 2.53 -13.61 -5.65
C VAL A 65 2.81 -15.05 -6.04
N ASP A 66 4.02 -15.33 -6.51
CA ASP A 66 4.39 -16.65 -7.03
C ASP A 66 4.58 -17.70 -5.92
N GLY A 67 4.91 -17.28 -4.69
CA GLY A 67 4.97 -18.15 -3.52
C GLY A 67 3.63 -18.39 -2.83
N GLY A 68 2.63 -17.55 -3.14
CA GLY A 68 1.28 -17.62 -2.58
C GLY A 68 0.45 -18.82 -3.07
N PRO A 69 -0.80 -18.95 -2.61
CA PRO A 69 -1.46 -18.09 -1.63
C PRO A 69 -0.93 -18.27 -0.21
N THR A 70 -1.22 -17.31 0.65
CA THR A 70 -0.98 -17.39 2.10
C THR A 70 -1.81 -18.51 2.75
N ARG A 71 -1.52 -18.84 4.02
CA ARG A 71 -2.31 -19.82 4.80
C ARG A 71 -3.80 -19.46 4.95
N SER A 72 -4.13 -18.18 4.84
CA SER A 72 -5.52 -17.67 4.85
C SER A 72 -6.18 -17.63 3.46
N GLY A 73 -5.48 -18.12 2.44
CA GLY A 73 -5.94 -18.13 1.06
C GLY A 73 -5.96 -16.75 0.38
N HIS A 74 -5.33 -15.73 0.98
CA HIS A 74 -5.06 -14.46 0.28
C HIS A 74 -3.91 -14.65 -0.70
N ARG A 75 -3.93 -13.95 -1.84
CA ARG A 75 -2.92 -14.10 -2.90
C ARG A 75 -1.51 -13.83 -2.39
N THR A 76 -1.34 -12.78 -1.61
CA THR A 76 -0.09 -12.40 -0.95
C THR A 76 -0.36 -12.01 0.51
N PRO A 77 0.66 -11.98 1.39
CA PRO A 77 0.59 -11.21 2.63
C PRO A 77 0.30 -9.74 2.34
N THR A 78 -0.33 -9.04 3.30
CA THR A 78 -0.48 -7.59 3.19
C THR A 78 0.90 -6.95 3.28
N VAL A 79 1.17 -5.96 2.43
CA VAL A 79 2.43 -5.21 2.45
C VAL A 79 2.12 -3.74 2.62
N ILE A 80 2.70 -3.14 3.64
CA ILE A 80 2.62 -1.70 3.94
C ILE A 80 4.01 -1.11 3.74
N SER A 81 4.10 0.02 3.05
CA SER A 81 5.39 0.67 2.80
C SER A 81 5.54 1.92 3.65
N THR A 82 6.66 2.11 4.36
CA THR A 82 7.03 3.45 4.81
C THR A 82 7.52 4.29 3.63
N LEU A 83 7.60 5.62 3.80
CA LEU A 83 8.16 6.52 2.79
C LEU A 83 9.41 7.22 3.34
N PRO A 84 10.37 7.59 2.47
CA PRO A 84 11.52 8.40 2.87
C PRO A 84 11.14 9.80 3.36
N SER A 85 10.07 10.38 2.80
CA SER A 85 9.62 11.72 3.17
C SER A 85 8.79 11.76 4.46
N ASN A 86 8.73 12.94 5.07
CA ASN A 86 7.88 13.23 6.22
C ASN A 86 6.50 13.75 5.79
N ALA A 87 5.48 13.60 6.66
CA ALA A 87 4.16 14.23 6.51
C ALA A 87 3.93 15.35 7.55
N ARG A 88 4.90 16.25 7.72
CA ARG A 88 4.76 17.34 8.71
C ARG A 88 3.94 18.51 8.17
N THR A 89 4.09 18.84 6.90
CA THR A 89 3.38 19.93 6.21
C THR A 89 2.79 19.49 4.87
N VAL A 90 1.80 20.23 4.38
CA VAL A 90 1.19 20.01 3.05
C VAL A 90 2.24 20.09 1.94
N SER A 91 3.15 21.06 2.01
CA SER A 91 4.19 21.27 0.99
C SER A 91 5.15 20.09 0.88
N GLU A 92 5.57 19.50 2.00
CA GLU A 92 6.44 18.31 2.00
C GLU A 92 5.73 17.12 1.34
N VAL A 93 4.46 16.89 1.68
CA VAL A 93 3.66 15.81 1.09
C VAL A 93 3.53 16.00 -0.41
N HIS A 94 3.16 17.20 -0.87
CA HIS A 94 3.00 17.47 -2.30
C HIS A 94 4.33 17.35 -3.06
N ALA A 95 5.42 17.89 -2.52
CA ALA A 95 6.75 17.80 -3.15
C ALA A 95 7.24 16.35 -3.28
N ASN A 96 6.79 15.45 -2.39
CA ASN A 96 7.21 14.06 -2.35
C ASN A 96 6.12 13.06 -2.78
N ALA A 97 4.98 13.53 -3.31
CA ALA A 97 3.87 12.67 -3.73
C ALA A 97 4.25 11.65 -4.83
N TRP A 98 5.39 11.85 -5.51
CA TRP A 98 5.95 10.87 -6.43
C TRP A 98 6.34 9.56 -5.73
N GLN A 99 6.76 9.58 -4.46
CA GLN A 99 7.10 8.40 -3.67
C GLN A 99 5.86 7.53 -3.43
N ILE A 100 4.75 8.18 -3.03
CA ILE A 100 3.42 7.55 -2.86
C ILE A 100 3.02 6.82 -4.14
N ARG A 101 3.08 7.52 -5.28
CA ARG A 101 2.71 6.94 -6.58
C ARG A 101 3.58 5.73 -6.92
N GLN A 102 4.88 5.76 -6.64
CA GLN A 102 5.79 4.68 -6.99
C GLN A 102 5.57 3.43 -6.14
N VAL A 103 5.45 3.54 -4.81
CA VAL A 103 5.20 2.35 -3.97
C VAL A 103 3.82 1.75 -4.23
N LEU A 104 2.78 2.57 -4.44
CA LEU A 104 1.45 2.07 -4.82
C LEU A 104 1.47 1.39 -6.19
N SER A 105 2.32 1.84 -7.13
CA SER A 105 2.50 1.20 -8.44
C SER A 105 3.29 -0.11 -8.34
N ALA A 106 4.06 -0.34 -7.27
CA ALA A 106 4.67 -1.64 -7.00
C ALA A 106 3.67 -2.67 -6.46
N GLY A 107 2.44 -2.26 -6.12
CA GLY A 107 1.36 -3.15 -5.70
C GLY A 107 1.21 -3.33 -4.19
N VAL A 108 1.86 -2.48 -3.38
CA VAL A 108 1.66 -2.50 -1.91
C VAL A 108 0.20 -2.18 -1.57
N HIS A 109 -0.24 -2.68 -0.42
CA HIS A 109 -1.63 -2.60 0.02
C HIS A 109 -1.91 -1.36 0.87
N GLY A 110 -0.86 -0.72 1.40
CA GLY A 110 -0.97 0.47 2.21
C GLY A 110 0.36 1.20 2.33
N ILE A 111 0.29 2.40 2.90
CA ILE A 111 1.45 3.23 3.22
C ILE A 111 1.36 3.63 4.68
N LEU A 112 2.47 3.51 5.40
CA LEU A 112 2.65 4.11 6.72
C LEU A 112 3.51 5.36 6.55
N HIS A 113 2.91 6.54 6.67
CA HIS A 113 3.67 7.78 6.57
C HIS A 113 4.27 8.18 7.91
N THR A 114 5.54 8.51 7.91
CA THR A 114 6.27 8.91 9.11
C THR A 114 6.03 10.40 9.41
N HIS A 115 6.07 10.74 10.69
CA HIS A 115 5.94 12.12 11.17
C HIS A 115 4.70 12.89 10.65
N ALA A 116 3.54 12.24 10.58
CA ALA A 116 2.25 12.93 10.40
C ALA A 116 1.98 13.88 11.58
N ARG A 117 2.13 15.19 11.38
CA ARG A 117 2.05 16.20 12.48
C ARG A 117 0.89 17.17 12.36
N GLN A 118 0.35 17.39 11.17
CA GLN A 118 -0.71 18.37 10.93
C GLN A 118 -1.87 17.71 10.19
N ALA A 119 -3.10 18.08 10.54
CA ALA A 119 -4.31 17.49 9.96
C ALA A 119 -4.44 17.75 8.45
N ASP A 120 -3.99 18.91 7.99
CA ASP A 120 -3.95 19.25 6.56
C ASP A 120 -2.85 18.49 5.79
N ALA A 121 -1.70 18.22 6.41
CA ALA A 121 -0.68 17.34 5.85
C ALA A 121 -1.19 15.89 5.72
N VAL A 122 -1.92 15.39 6.73
CA VAL A 122 -2.58 14.07 6.68
C VAL A 122 -3.63 14.02 5.57
N ARG A 123 -4.44 15.08 5.44
CA ARG A 123 -5.41 15.21 4.36
C ARG A 123 -4.73 15.20 2.99
N ALA A 124 -3.68 15.99 2.79
CA ALA A 124 -2.89 16.00 1.55
C ALA A 124 -2.29 14.63 1.23
N PHE A 125 -1.88 13.88 2.26
CA PHE A 125 -1.38 12.52 2.11
C PHE A 125 -2.48 11.56 1.64
N VAL A 126 -3.66 11.59 2.30
CA VAL A 126 -4.82 10.80 1.88
C VAL A 126 -5.23 11.15 0.44
N GLU A 127 -5.32 12.43 0.11
CA GLU A 127 -5.61 12.94 -1.24
C GLU A 127 -4.58 12.45 -2.28
N SER A 128 -3.30 12.36 -1.92
CA SER A 128 -2.22 11.87 -2.80
C SER A 128 -2.29 10.36 -3.08
N CYS A 129 -2.93 9.58 -2.21
CA CYS A 129 -3.09 8.13 -2.36
C CYS A 129 -4.27 7.72 -3.24
N ARG A 130 -5.22 8.61 -3.50
CA ARG A 130 -6.51 8.30 -4.14
C ARG A 130 -6.67 8.89 -5.53
N TYR A 131 -7.43 8.20 -6.38
CA TYR A 131 -7.74 8.68 -7.72
C TYR A 131 -8.73 9.85 -7.70
N PRO A 132 -8.68 10.79 -8.67
CA PRO A 132 -9.58 11.96 -8.70
C PRO A 132 -11.07 11.62 -8.67
N PHE A 133 -11.48 10.51 -9.28
CA PHE A 133 -12.89 10.10 -9.35
C PHE A 133 -13.41 9.45 -8.05
N GLN A 134 -12.56 9.25 -7.03
CA GLN A 134 -12.98 8.75 -5.72
C GLN A 134 -13.60 9.89 -4.91
N THR A 135 -14.89 9.77 -4.59
CA THR A 135 -15.69 10.86 -4.01
C THR A 135 -15.94 10.73 -2.51
N LEU A 136 -15.53 9.61 -1.89
CA LEU A 136 -15.75 9.39 -0.47
C LEU A 136 -15.00 10.43 0.38
N GLY A 137 -15.75 11.17 1.21
CA GLY A 137 -15.21 12.23 2.08
C GLY A 137 -14.94 13.56 1.38
N VAL A 138 -15.10 13.65 0.04
CA VAL A 138 -14.91 14.90 -0.70
C VAL A 138 -15.95 15.93 -0.25
N GLY A 139 -15.48 17.14 0.09
CA GLY A 139 -16.32 18.20 0.68
C GLY A 139 -16.66 17.99 2.16
N LYS A 140 -16.21 16.89 2.77
CA LYS A 140 -16.35 16.56 4.20
C LYS A 140 -14.99 16.43 4.88
N GLY A 141 -14.07 17.32 4.53
CA GLY A 141 -12.71 17.33 5.05
C GLY A 141 -11.67 16.75 4.10
N LEU A 142 -12.04 16.20 2.95
CA LEU A 142 -11.12 15.86 1.86
C LEU A 142 -11.43 16.67 0.60
N GLY A 143 -10.41 16.97 -0.18
CA GLY A 143 -10.47 17.47 -1.55
C GLY A 143 -10.43 16.33 -2.58
N GLU A 144 -10.26 16.70 -3.85
CA GLU A 144 -10.13 15.75 -4.96
C GLU A 144 -8.83 14.94 -4.83
N GLY A 145 -8.89 13.66 -5.22
CA GLY A 145 -7.71 12.80 -5.28
C GLY A 145 -6.67 13.25 -6.31
N GLN A 146 -5.39 13.03 -5.98
CA GLN A 146 -4.25 13.49 -6.78
C GLN A 146 -3.44 12.33 -7.41
N ARG A 147 -3.85 11.07 -7.21
CA ARG A 147 -3.18 9.90 -7.80
C ARG A 147 -3.45 9.86 -9.30
N GLY A 148 -2.39 10.02 -10.09
CA GLY A 148 -2.47 9.94 -11.55
C GLY A 148 -2.89 8.56 -12.07
N ALA A 149 -3.67 8.55 -13.15
CA ALA A 149 -4.00 7.34 -13.90
C ALA A 149 -2.84 6.93 -14.83
N GLY A 150 -2.80 5.67 -15.24
CA GLY A 150 -1.81 5.10 -16.17
C GLY A 150 -0.82 4.12 -15.52
N GLY A 151 -0.67 4.16 -14.19
CA GLY A 151 0.21 3.26 -13.44
C GLY A 151 -0.44 1.99 -12.89
N GLN A 152 -1.73 1.75 -13.16
CA GLN A 152 -2.51 0.68 -12.52
C GLN A 152 -2.24 -0.74 -13.05
N GLY A 153 -1.49 -0.92 -14.15
CA GLY A 153 -1.25 -2.23 -14.77
C GLY A 153 -0.58 -3.22 -13.81
N LEU A 154 0.68 -2.97 -13.47
CA LEU A 154 1.44 -3.81 -12.54
C LEU A 154 0.75 -4.05 -11.19
N PRO A 155 0.24 -3.03 -10.46
CA PRO A 155 -0.37 -3.28 -9.16
C PRO A 155 -1.68 -4.09 -9.27
N SER A 156 -2.42 -3.99 -10.39
CA SER A 156 -3.58 -4.84 -10.64
C SER A 156 -3.20 -6.31 -10.87
N GLU A 157 -2.07 -6.57 -11.54
CA GLU A 157 -1.51 -7.92 -11.71
C GLU A 157 -1.09 -8.53 -10.36
N ILE A 158 -0.43 -7.73 -9.51
CA ILE A 158 -0.07 -8.14 -8.14
C ILE A 158 -1.32 -8.52 -7.33
N TRP A 159 -2.38 -7.71 -7.42
CA TRP A 159 -3.64 -7.95 -6.70
C TRP A 159 -4.50 -9.04 -7.36
N GLY A 160 -4.18 -9.44 -8.59
CA GLY A 160 -4.90 -10.49 -9.31
C GLY A 160 -6.26 -10.08 -9.86
N ILE A 161 -6.42 -8.82 -10.23
CA ILE A 161 -7.69 -8.25 -10.71
C ILE A 161 -7.46 -7.44 -11.99
N ASP A 162 -8.53 -7.16 -12.73
CA ASP A 162 -8.46 -6.29 -13.90
C ASP A 162 -8.07 -4.86 -13.50
N SER A 163 -7.27 -4.20 -14.33
CA SER A 163 -6.82 -2.82 -14.10
C SER A 163 -7.97 -1.82 -13.91
N ARG A 164 -9.12 -2.02 -14.57
CA ARG A 164 -10.32 -1.18 -14.41
C ARG A 164 -11.02 -1.41 -13.09
N ASP A 165 -10.90 -2.61 -12.52
CA ASP A 165 -11.45 -2.92 -11.21
C ASP A 165 -10.51 -2.49 -10.10
N TYR A 166 -9.20 -2.60 -10.31
CA TYR A 166 -8.18 -2.09 -9.38
C TYR A 166 -8.43 -0.63 -9.01
N VAL A 167 -8.61 0.25 -10.00
CA VAL A 167 -8.75 1.69 -9.73
C VAL A 167 -10.04 2.03 -8.95
N LYS A 168 -11.04 1.14 -8.97
CA LYS A 168 -12.29 1.30 -8.20
C LYS A 168 -12.12 0.88 -6.73
N VAL A 169 -11.24 -0.09 -6.46
CA VAL A 169 -11.07 -0.68 -5.11
C VAL A 169 -9.80 -0.25 -4.39
N ALA A 170 -8.84 0.35 -5.09
CA ALA A 170 -7.58 0.85 -4.54
C ALA A 170 -7.70 2.29 -4.00
N ASP A 171 -8.72 2.54 -3.17
CA ASP A 171 -8.88 3.76 -2.38
C ASP A 171 -8.43 3.51 -0.94
N PRO A 172 -7.88 4.51 -0.20
CA PRO A 172 -7.60 4.34 1.22
C PRO A 172 -8.86 3.92 2.00
N TRP A 173 -8.70 2.93 2.90
CA TRP A 173 -9.76 2.42 3.78
C TRP A 173 -10.00 3.36 4.96
#